data_AF-Q5LRE2-F1
#
_entry.id   AF-Q5LRE2-F1
#
_cell.length_a   1.000
_cell.length_b   1.000
_cell.length_c   1.000
_cell.angle_alpha   90.00
_cell.angle_beta   90.00
_cell.angle_gamma   90.00
#
_symmetry.space_group_name_H-M   'P 1'
#
loop_
_entity.id
_entity.type
_entity.pdbx_description
1 polymer ?
#
loop_
_entity_poly.entity_id
_entity_poly.type
_entity_poly.pdbx_seq_one_letter_code
_entity_poly.pdbx_strand_id
1 'polypeptide(L)'
;MRIRRARQEDIDALMAIRAGVRENRLSDPARVGRADYQEFLTLSTLWLCEIGGEVAGFAASDPRDGSIWALFVAPGHEGAGCGRALLARACADLRLAGWSEAWLTTEAGTRAERFYRRNGWLPQGVTADGDRVFRRALT
;
A
#
# COMPACT_ATOMS: atom_id res chain seq x y z
N MET A 1 10.17 14.64 4.67
CA MET A 1 9.17 13.60 4.35
C MET A 1 7.94 13.85 5.21
N ARG A 2 6.74 13.82 4.62
CA ARG A 2 5.47 14.01 5.34
C ARG A 2 4.51 12.88 4.99
N ILE A 3 3.79 12.33 5.97
CA ILE A 3 2.71 11.36 5.75
C ILE A 3 1.37 12.04 6.05
N ARG A 4 0.40 11.97 5.13
CA ARG A 4 -0.95 12.52 5.32
C ARG A 4 -2.01 11.69 4.62
N ARG A 5 -3.28 11.90 4.97
CA ARG A 5 -4.39 11.31 4.22
C ARG A 5 -4.43 11.94 2.82
N ALA A 6 -4.70 11.09 1.83
CA ALA A 6 -5.01 11.52 0.49
C ALA A 6 -6.38 12.19 0.43
N ARG A 7 -6.57 13.03 -0.57
CA ARG A 7 -7.78 13.78 -0.88
C ARG A 7 -8.15 13.55 -2.35
N GLN A 8 -9.33 14.02 -2.75
CA GLN A 8 -9.80 13.90 -4.13
C GLN A 8 -8.81 14.46 -5.17
N GLU A 9 -8.12 15.54 -4.84
CA GLU A 9 -7.10 16.18 -5.68
C GLU A 9 -5.81 15.34 -5.86
N ASP A 10 -5.55 14.38 -4.97
CA ASP A 10 -4.34 13.55 -5.04
C ASP A 10 -4.49 12.36 -5.99
N ILE A 11 -5.71 12.04 -6.42
CA ILE A 11 -6.00 10.80 -7.18
C ILE A 11 -5.15 10.69 -8.45
N ASP A 12 -4.96 11.78 -9.18
CA ASP A 12 -4.13 11.76 -10.39
C ASP A 12 -2.68 11.37 -10.09
N ALA A 13 -2.12 11.88 -8.99
CA ALA A 13 -0.78 11.49 -8.55
C ALA A 13 -0.71 10.02 -8.12
N LEU A 14 -1.73 9.52 -7.41
CA LEU A 14 -1.79 8.11 -7.00
C LEU A 14 -1.90 7.17 -8.20
N MET A 15 -2.73 7.52 -9.18
CA MET A 15 -2.88 6.78 -10.44
C MET A 15 -1.59 6.79 -11.25
N ALA A 16 -0.90 7.94 -11.34
CA ALA A 16 0.39 8.05 -12.01
C ALA A 16 1.45 7.13 -11.39
N ILE A 17 1.52 7.08 -10.05
CA ILE A 17 2.42 6.17 -9.32
C ILE A 17 2.07 4.72 -9.65
N ARG A 18 0.78 4.33 -9.56
CA ARG A 18 0.32 2.97 -9.84
C ARG A 18 0.62 2.50 -11.26
N ALA A 19 0.55 3.41 -12.23
CA ALA A 19 0.90 3.14 -13.62
C ALA A 19 2.42 3.05 -13.85
N GLY A 20 3.22 3.74 -13.03
CA GLY A 20 4.67 3.83 -13.18
C GLY A 20 5.50 2.72 -12.51
N VAL A 21 4.90 1.89 -11.65
CA VAL A 21 5.64 0.82 -10.94
C VAL A 21 6.14 -0.28 -11.88
N ARG A 22 7.24 -0.93 -11.49
CA ARG A 22 7.89 -2.00 -12.29
C ARG A 22 7.48 -3.40 -11.87
N GLU A 23 7.13 -3.60 -10.60
CA GLU A 23 6.57 -4.85 -10.05
C GLU A 23 5.08 -4.67 -9.81
N ASN A 24 4.30 -5.76 -9.78
CA ASN A 24 2.83 -5.72 -9.62
C ASN A 24 2.17 -4.79 -10.66
N ARG A 25 2.55 -4.94 -11.94
CA ARG A 25 1.94 -4.16 -13.04
C ARG A 25 0.57 -4.74 -13.36
N LEU A 26 -0.43 -3.88 -13.55
CA LEU A 26 -1.69 -4.32 -14.10
C LEU A 26 -1.48 -4.74 -15.55
N SER A 27 -2.03 -5.90 -15.93
CA SER A 27 -2.12 -6.33 -17.32
C SER A 27 -2.98 -5.39 -18.16
N ASP A 28 -4.02 -4.82 -17.53
CA ASP A 28 -4.88 -3.78 -18.08
C ASP A 28 -4.99 -2.62 -17.06
N PRO A 29 -4.48 -1.42 -17.37
CA PRO A 29 -4.59 -0.24 -16.51
C PRO A 29 -6.03 0.14 -16.14
N ALA A 30 -7.02 -0.22 -16.94
CA ALA A 30 -8.43 0.08 -16.67
C ALA A 30 -9.02 -0.75 -15.51
N ARG A 31 -8.32 -1.80 -15.06
CA ARG A 31 -8.75 -2.63 -13.91
C ARG A 31 -8.82 -1.87 -12.59
N VAL A 32 -8.08 -0.77 -12.45
CA VAL A 32 -8.13 0.11 -11.29
C VAL A 32 -8.18 1.55 -11.81
N GLY A 33 -9.39 2.06 -11.95
CA GLY A 33 -9.69 3.39 -12.45
C GLY A 33 -9.94 4.40 -11.33
N ARG A 34 -10.22 5.64 -11.71
CA ARG A 34 -10.51 6.74 -10.78
C ARG A 34 -11.62 6.42 -9.78
N ALA A 35 -12.66 5.71 -10.22
CA ALA A 35 -13.79 5.33 -9.37
C ALA A 35 -13.34 4.47 -8.17
N ASP A 36 -12.41 3.55 -8.38
CA ASP A 36 -11.85 2.71 -7.31
C ASP A 36 -11.14 3.58 -6.26
N TYR A 37 -10.34 4.56 -6.68
CA TYR A 37 -9.69 5.51 -5.76
C TYR A 37 -10.70 6.35 -4.98
N GLN A 38 -11.79 6.80 -5.63
CA GLN A 38 -12.86 7.55 -4.96
C GLN A 38 -13.58 6.70 -3.92
N GLU A 39 -13.83 5.44 -4.24
CA GLU A 39 -14.38 4.47 -3.30
C GLU A 39 -13.41 4.24 -2.12
N PHE A 40 -12.12 4.04 -2.39
CA PHE A 40 -11.11 3.88 -1.34
C PHE A 40 -10.94 5.11 -0.45
N LEU A 41 -11.11 6.33 -0.98
CA LEU A 41 -11.15 7.55 -0.16
C LEU A 41 -12.37 7.59 0.79
N THR A 42 -13.43 6.84 0.46
CA THR A 42 -14.69 6.81 1.21
C THR A 42 -14.74 5.66 2.20
N LEU A 43 -14.33 4.45 1.78
CA LEU A 43 -14.50 3.21 2.53
C LEU A 43 -13.23 2.76 3.27
N SER A 44 -12.08 3.36 2.95
CA SER A 44 -10.79 3.01 3.54
C SER A 44 -9.99 4.27 3.84
N THR A 45 -8.75 4.10 4.32
CA THR A 45 -7.83 5.22 4.45
C THR A 45 -6.70 5.11 3.42
N LEU A 46 -6.67 6.04 2.48
CA LEU A 46 -5.51 6.26 1.62
C LEU A 46 -4.52 7.21 2.31
N TRP A 47 -3.33 6.69 2.62
CA TRP A 47 -2.19 7.46 3.09
C TRP A 47 -1.26 7.77 1.92
N LEU A 48 -0.71 8.97 1.88
CA LEU A 48 0.35 9.32 0.94
C LEU A 48 1.59 9.84 1.66
N CYS A 49 2.72 9.71 0.97
CA CYS A 49 4.02 10.19 1.40
C CYS A 49 4.47 11.32 0.48
N GLU A 50 4.82 12.47 1.05
CA GLU A 50 5.36 13.61 0.33
C GLU A 50 6.85 13.80 0.62
N ILE A 51 7.63 14.02 -0.45
CA ILE A 51 9.04 14.41 -0.38
C ILE A 51 9.23 15.60 -1.32
N GLY A 52 9.75 16.72 -0.81
CA GLY A 52 9.99 17.90 -1.63
C GLY A 52 8.73 18.56 -2.20
N GLY A 53 7.54 18.27 -1.66
CA GLY A 53 6.26 18.75 -2.19
C GLY A 53 5.63 17.82 -3.23
N GLU A 54 6.30 16.75 -3.62
CA GLU A 54 5.79 15.75 -4.57
C GLU A 54 5.28 14.51 -3.85
N VAL A 55 4.24 13.88 -4.41
CA VAL A 55 3.74 12.60 -3.92
C VAL A 55 4.70 11.49 -4.33
N ALA A 56 5.41 10.95 -3.33
CA ALA A 56 6.44 9.94 -3.50
C ALA A 56 5.93 8.50 -3.34
N GLY A 57 4.71 8.30 -2.85
CA GLY A 57 4.12 6.98 -2.65
C GLY A 57 2.80 7.04 -1.90
N PHE A 58 2.08 5.92 -1.88
CA PHE A 58 0.83 5.79 -1.13
C PHE A 58 0.61 4.38 -0.60
N ALA A 59 -0.28 4.26 0.39
CA ALA A 59 -0.79 3.00 0.89
C ALA A 59 -2.28 3.10 1.20
N ALA A 60 -3.01 2.00 1.03
CA ALA A 60 -4.43 1.87 1.40
C ALA A 60 -4.54 0.92 2.59
N SER A 61 -4.93 1.43 3.76
CA SER A 61 -5.35 0.60 4.90
C SER A 61 -6.86 0.46 4.88
N ASP A 62 -7.34 -0.78 4.83
CA ASP A 62 -8.77 -1.08 4.76
C ASP A 62 -9.30 -1.55 6.12
N PRO A 63 -10.06 -0.72 6.85
CA PRO A 63 -10.58 -1.09 8.16
C PRO A 63 -11.71 -2.12 8.08
N ARG A 64 -12.24 -2.44 6.88
CA ARG A 64 -13.32 -3.42 6.70
C ARG A 64 -12.86 -4.85 6.94
N ASP A 65 -11.59 -5.14 6.64
CA ASP A 65 -11.02 -6.50 6.70
C ASP A 65 -9.59 -6.58 7.26
N GLY A 66 -9.02 -5.46 7.72
CA GLY A 66 -7.69 -5.42 8.29
C GLY A 66 -6.58 -5.53 7.25
N SER A 67 -6.87 -5.31 5.96
CA SER A 67 -5.90 -5.45 4.89
C SER A 67 -5.12 -4.15 4.62
N ILE A 68 -3.92 -4.30 4.10
CA ILE A 68 -3.21 -3.23 3.37
C ILE A 68 -3.31 -3.57 1.89
N TRP A 69 -4.32 -3.02 1.23
CA TRP A 69 -4.69 -3.39 -0.14
C TRP A 69 -3.67 -2.91 -1.18
N ALA A 70 -3.08 -1.73 -0.96
CA ALA A 70 -2.08 -1.15 -1.82
C ALA A 70 -0.93 -0.56 -1.00
N LEU A 71 0.30 -0.71 -1.50
CA LEU A 71 1.45 0.05 -1.04
C LEU A 71 2.41 0.22 -2.21
N PHE A 72 2.54 1.44 -2.71
CA PHE A 72 3.35 1.76 -3.87
C PHE A 72 4.24 2.98 -3.58
N VAL A 73 5.44 2.96 -4.13
CA VAL A 73 6.40 4.07 -4.09
C VAL A 73 6.72 4.46 -5.53
N ALA A 74 6.72 5.77 -5.80
CA ALA A 74 7.03 6.32 -7.10
C ALA A 74 8.45 5.90 -7.55
N PRO A 75 8.65 5.53 -8.82
CA PRO A 75 9.99 5.34 -9.37
C PRO A 75 10.84 6.60 -9.12
N GLY A 76 12.05 6.43 -8.59
CA GLY A 76 12.94 7.54 -8.21
C GLY A 76 12.89 7.94 -6.72
N HIS A 77 11.85 7.53 -5.98
CA HIS A 77 11.77 7.70 -4.52
C HIS A 77 11.99 6.39 -3.74
N GLU A 78 12.38 5.33 -4.44
CA GLU A 78 12.75 4.06 -3.84
C GLU A 78 13.99 4.23 -2.95
N GLY A 79 14.04 3.52 -1.82
CA GLY A 79 15.16 3.64 -0.87
C GLY A 79 15.14 4.90 0.01
N ALA A 80 14.26 5.88 -0.25
CA ALA A 80 14.14 7.10 0.55
C ALA A 80 13.33 6.91 1.87
N GLY A 81 12.92 5.68 2.18
CA GLY A 81 12.16 5.36 3.41
C GLY A 81 10.63 5.49 3.30
N CYS A 82 10.08 5.96 2.17
CA CYS A 82 8.63 6.13 1.95
C CYS A 82 7.82 4.88 2.27
N GLY A 83 8.19 3.73 1.71
CA GLY A 83 7.46 2.49 1.89
C GLY A 83 7.37 2.06 3.36
N ARG A 84 8.46 2.21 4.12
CA ARG A 84 8.47 1.89 5.57
C ARG A 84 7.58 2.85 6.36
N ALA A 85 7.62 4.13 6.05
CA ALA A 85 6.80 5.14 6.71
C ALA A 85 5.30 4.94 6.41
N LEU A 86 4.95 4.65 5.16
CA LEU A 86 3.59 4.32 4.74
C LEU A 86 3.08 3.04 5.41
N LEU A 87 3.88 1.97 5.41
CA LEU A 87 3.53 0.70 6.06
C LEU A 87 3.26 0.87 7.55
N ALA A 88 4.13 1.60 8.25
CA ALA A 88 3.95 1.89 9.66
C ALA A 88 2.66 2.69 9.93
N ARG A 89 2.35 3.67 9.06
CA ARG A 89 1.13 4.46 9.20
C ARG A 89 -0.13 3.64 8.94
N ALA A 90 -0.13 2.81 7.91
CA ALA A 90 -1.24 1.91 7.59
C ALA A 90 -1.50 0.92 8.74
N CYS A 91 -0.47 0.30 9.31
CA CYS A 91 -0.61 -0.56 10.50
C CYS A 91 -1.18 0.19 11.70
N ALA A 92 -0.73 1.43 11.95
CA ALA A 92 -1.26 2.23 13.06
C ALA A 92 -2.74 2.59 12.85
N ASP A 93 -3.15 2.89 11.62
CA ASP A 93 -4.55 3.18 11.27
C ASP A 93 -5.45 1.95 11.46
N LEU A 94 -5.01 0.76 11.01
CA LEU A 94 -5.74 -0.49 11.24
C LEU A 94 -5.85 -0.84 12.73
N ARG A 95 -4.78 -0.61 13.51
CA ARG A 95 -4.82 -0.80 14.96
C ARG A 95 -5.83 0.12 15.64
N LEU A 96 -5.89 1.39 15.22
CA LEU A 96 -6.89 2.35 15.71
C LEU A 96 -8.32 1.95 15.31
N ALA A 97 -8.48 1.26 14.17
CA ALA A 97 -9.76 0.69 13.75
C ALA A 97 -10.13 -0.61 14.50
N GLY A 98 -9.31 -1.08 15.44
CA GLY A 98 -9.60 -2.23 16.30
C GLY A 98 -9.02 -3.57 15.82
N TRP A 99 -8.24 -3.58 14.76
CA TRP A 99 -7.59 -4.81 14.28
C TRP A 99 -6.37 -5.17 15.15
N SER A 100 -6.28 -6.44 15.54
CA SER A 100 -5.12 -7.00 16.25
C SER A 100 -4.05 -7.55 15.30
N GLU A 101 -4.38 -7.72 14.02
CA GLU A 101 -3.48 -8.19 12.97
C GLU A 101 -3.80 -7.46 11.67
N ALA A 102 -2.77 -7.18 10.87
CA ALA A 102 -2.92 -6.75 9.48
C ALA A 102 -2.44 -7.83 8.52
N TRP A 103 -3.01 -7.85 7.32
CA TRP A 103 -2.61 -8.78 6.26
C TRP A 103 -2.49 -8.08 4.90
N LEU A 104 -1.73 -8.69 3.99
CA LEU A 104 -1.59 -8.26 2.58
C LEU A 104 -1.14 -9.42 1.70
N THR A 105 -1.21 -9.23 0.39
CA THR A 105 -0.66 -10.17 -0.59
C THR A 105 0.43 -9.52 -1.42
N THR A 106 1.39 -10.32 -1.88
CA THR A 106 2.43 -9.87 -2.80
C THR A 106 2.96 -11.00 -3.65
N GLU A 107 3.30 -10.71 -4.89
CA GLU A 107 3.91 -11.67 -5.82
C GLU A 107 5.22 -12.24 -5.25
N ALA A 108 5.40 -13.55 -5.38
CA ALA A 108 6.59 -14.25 -4.88
C ALA A 108 7.87 -13.85 -5.64
N GLY A 109 9.02 -13.85 -4.95
CA GLY A 109 10.32 -13.53 -5.52
C GLY A 109 10.58 -12.03 -5.76
N THR A 110 9.59 -11.18 -5.53
CA THR A 110 9.67 -9.73 -5.75
C THR A 110 10.46 -9.00 -4.68
N ARG A 111 10.82 -7.74 -4.98
CA ARG A 111 11.38 -6.82 -3.98
C ARG A 111 10.35 -6.51 -2.89
N ALA A 112 9.06 -6.45 -3.22
CA ALA A 112 7.99 -6.30 -2.24
C ALA A 112 7.98 -7.45 -1.21
N GLU A 113 8.11 -8.71 -1.63
CA GLU A 113 8.24 -9.85 -0.70
C GLU A 113 9.41 -9.66 0.28
N ARG A 114 10.60 -9.32 -0.25
CA ARG A 114 11.79 -9.06 0.58
C ARG A 114 11.58 -7.89 1.53
N PHE A 115 10.86 -6.85 1.10
CA PHE A 115 10.53 -5.69 1.91
C PHE A 115 9.62 -6.08 3.09
N TYR A 116 8.55 -6.83 2.87
CA TYR A 116 7.64 -7.23 3.96
C TYR A 116 8.33 -8.14 4.98
N ARG A 117 9.10 -9.14 4.54
CA ARG A 117 9.91 -10.00 5.42
C ARG A 117 10.86 -9.19 6.31
N ARG A 118 11.57 -8.22 5.74
CA ARG A 118 12.48 -7.33 6.49
C ARG A 118 11.75 -6.41 7.47
N ASN A 119 10.45 -6.17 7.28
CA ASN A 119 9.63 -5.35 8.18
C ASN A 119 8.77 -6.19 9.14
N GLY A 120 9.17 -7.45 9.40
CA GLY A 120 8.57 -8.30 10.42
C GLY A 120 7.23 -8.93 10.03
N TRP A 121 6.90 -8.95 8.74
CA TRP A 121 5.72 -9.66 8.25
C TRP A 121 6.06 -11.13 8.01
N LEU A 122 5.15 -12.01 8.41
CA LEU A 122 5.32 -13.46 8.33
C LEU A 122 4.50 -13.99 7.15
N PRO A 123 5.10 -14.79 6.24
CA PRO A 123 4.34 -15.44 5.19
C PRO A 123 3.42 -16.51 5.79
N GLN A 124 2.15 -16.50 5.41
CA GLN A 124 1.13 -17.43 5.90
C GLN A 124 0.24 -17.91 4.75
N GLY A 125 0.84 -18.68 3.85
CA GLY A 125 0.13 -19.31 2.73
C GLY A 125 0.26 -18.55 1.41
N VAL A 126 -0.58 -18.96 0.47
CA VAL A 126 -0.62 -18.43 -0.89
C VAL A 126 -2.06 -18.24 -1.33
N THR A 127 -2.30 -17.23 -2.18
CA THR A 127 -3.58 -17.10 -2.89
C THR A 127 -3.69 -18.12 -4.02
N ALA A 128 -4.88 -18.27 -4.59
CA ALA A 128 -5.10 -19.12 -5.77
C ALA A 128 -4.23 -18.68 -6.97
N ASP A 129 -3.94 -17.38 -7.08
CA ASP A 129 -3.12 -16.79 -8.14
C ASP A 129 -1.61 -16.90 -7.88
N GLY A 130 -1.21 -17.52 -6.74
CA GLY A 130 0.19 -17.77 -6.39
C GLY A 130 0.87 -16.66 -5.58
N ASP A 131 0.18 -15.57 -5.25
CA ASP A 131 0.71 -14.51 -4.39
C ASP A 131 0.94 -15.04 -2.97
N ARG A 132 2.00 -14.56 -2.31
CA ARG A 132 2.27 -14.82 -0.91
C ARG A 132 1.35 -13.97 -0.04
N VAL A 133 0.63 -14.62 0.88
CA VAL A 133 -0.10 -13.93 1.94
C VAL A 133 0.87 -13.62 3.07
N PHE A 134 0.90 -12.37 3.53
CA PHE A 134 1.69 -11.92 4.67
C PHE A 134 0.77 -11.41 5.77
N ARG A 135 1.11 -11.73 7.02
CA ARG A 135 0.41 -11.30 8.22
C ARG A 135 1.37 -10.71 9.24
N ARG A 136 0.87 -9.76 10.04
CA ARG A 136 1.63 -9.13 11.13
C ARG A 136 0.70 -8.68 12.25
N ALA A 137 1.04 -9.10 13.48
CA ALA A 137 0.37 -8.61 14.68
C ALA A 137 0.56 -7.08 14.85
N LEU A 138 -0.52 -6.40 15.22
CA LEU A 138 -0.59 -4.97 15.48
C LEU A 138 -0.54 -4.73 17.00
N THR A 139 0.65 -4.86 17.59
CA THR A 139 0.89 -4.52 19.00
C THR A 139 0.99 -3.02 19.22
#